data_AF-O32428-F1
#
_entry.id   AF-O32428-F1
#
_cell.length_a   1.000
_cell.length_b   1.000
_cell.length_c   1.000
_cell.angle_alpha   90.00
_cell.angle_beta   90.00
_cell.angle_gamma   90.00
#
_symmetry.space_group_name_H-M   'P 1'
#
loop_
_entity.id
_entity.type
_entity.pdbx_description
1 polymer ?
#
loop_
_entity_poly.entity_id
_entity_poly.type
_entity_poly.pdbx_seq_one_letter_code
_entity_poly.pdbx_strand_id
1 'polypeptide(L)'
;MIDAKQPTALVKYIRITGERNAKFVEFDFAIQDPTLFVELILPQQAFQHFCEINHVIEMTAEQQAWNDAQEDKWRYGIEPTVLNHARQHSDQDDQA
;
A
#
# COMPACT_ATOMS: atom_id res chain seq x y z
N MET A 1 -26.25 13.94 23.52
CA MET A 1 -24.91 14.49 23.29
C MET A 1 -24.33 13.68 22.14
N ILE A 2 -24.15 14.30 20.98
CA ILE A 2 -23.57 13.61 19.81
C ILE A 2 -22.05 13.68 19.96
N ASP A 3 -21.43 12.55 20.28
CA ASP A 3 -19.98 12.38 20.15
C ASP A 3 -19.64 12.47 18.66
N ALA A 4 -19.35 13.68 18.19
CA ALA A 4 -18.77 13.91 16.88
C ALA A 4 -17.34 13.33 16.90
N LYS A 5 -17.23 12.03 16.62
CA LYS A 5 -15.95 11.37 16.39
C LYS A 5 -15.30 12.09 15.21
N GLN A 6 -14.29 12.91 15.52
CA GLN A 6 -13.49 13.63 14.54
C GLN A 6 -13.09 12.67 13.41
N PRO A 7 -13.10 13.10 12.13
CA PRO A 7 -12.66 12.24 11.04
C PRO A 7 -11.23 11.80 11.37
N THR A 8 -11.06 10.49 11.57
CA THR A 8 -9.77 9.90 11.90
C THR A 8 -8.91 10.12 10.66
N ALA A 9 -7.83 10.88 10.78
CA ALA A 9 -6.97 11.17 9.63
C ALA A 9 -6.50 9.85 9.02
N LEU A 10 -6.78 9.65 7.73
CA LEU A 10 -6.39 8.43 7.04
C LEU A 10 -4.87 8.42 6.86
N VAL A 11 -4.23 7.35 7.34
CA VAL A 11 -2.79 7.13 7.14
C VAL A 11 -2.55 6.88 5.66
N LYS A 12 -1.54 7.52 5.08
CA LYS A 12 -1.21 7.37 3.67
C LYS A 12 0.21 6.85 3.54
N TYR A 13 0.39 5.85 2.70
CA TYR A 13 1.67 5.18 2.51
C TYR A 13 2.21 5.46 1.12
N ILE A 14 3.53 5.53 1.01
CA ILE A 14 4.23 5.54 -0.28
C ILE A 14 5.32 4.49 -0.34
N ARG A 15 5.55 3.94 -1.53
CA ARG A 15 6.70 3.09 -1.86
C ARG A 15 7.30 3.58 -3.16
N ILE A 16 8.58 3.97 -3.17
CA ILE A 16 9.24 4.33 -4.43
C ILE A 16 9.68 3.03 -5.11
N THR A 17 9.17 2.79 -6.31
CA THR A 17 9.47 1.59 -7.11
C THR A 17 10.62 1.82 -8.08
N GLY A 18 10.84 3.09 -8.50
CA GLY A 18 11.93 3.49 -9.37
C GLY A 18 13.10 4.20 -8.68
N GLU A 19 13.85 4.99 -9.45
CA GLU A 19 14.95 5.80 -8.93
C GLU A 19 14.46 7.12 -8.30
N ARG A 20 14.76 7.35 -7.02
CA ARG A 20 14.35 8.59 -6.31
C ARG A 20 14.90 9.89 -6.93
N ASN A 21 16.02 9.80 -7.64
CA ASN A 21 16.68 10.95 -8.27
C ASN A 21 16.47 11.02 -9.80
N ALA A 22 15.58 10.20 -10.34
CA ALA A 22 15.21 10.30 -11.74
C ALA A 22 14.42 11.59 -12.01
N LYS A 23 14.39 11.99 -13.30
CA LYS A 23 13.58 13.12 -13.76
C LYS A 23 12.09 12.93 -13.43
N PHE A 24 11.65 11.69 -13.44
CA PHE A 24 10.32 11.24 -13.05
C PHE A 24 10.47 10.16 -11.98
N VAL A 25 9.80 10.36 -10.85
CA VAL A 25 9.76 9.43 -9.72
C VAL A 25 8.54 8.55 -9.88
N GLU A 26 8.79 7.25 -9.95
CA GLU A 26 7.77 6.19 -9.98
C GLU A 26 7.56 5.69 -8.56
N PHE A 27 6.31 5.71 -8.10
CA PHE A 27 5.97 5.34 -6.73
C PHE A 27 4.53 4.84 -6.61
N ASP A 28 4.31 3.94 -5.67
CA ASP A 28 3.00 3.49 -5.24
C ASP A 28 2.47 4.36 -4.12
N PHE A 29 1.17 4.63 -4.16
CA PHE A 29 0.47 5.39 -3.13
C PHE A 29 -0.73 4.62 -2.61
N ALA A 30 -0.81 4.46 -1.29
CA ALA A 30 -1.86 3.70 -0.62
C ALA A 30 -2.53 4.54 0.48
N ILE A 31 -3.82 4.29 0.74
CA ILE A 31 -4.57 4.98 1.79
C ILE A 31 -5.13 3.94 2.75
N GLN A 32 -4.83 4.10 4.04
CA GLN A 32 -5.22 3.27 5.17
C GLN A 32 -4.65 1.84 5.13
N ASP A 33 -4.72 1.20 3.98
CA ASP A 33 -4.20 -0.14 3.71
C ASP A 33 -3.00 -0.04 2.75
N PRO A 34 -1.77 -0.42 3.17
CA PRO A 34 -0.59 -0.36 2.31
C PRO A 34 -0.64 -1.35 1.13
N THR A 35 -1.56 -2.30 1.16
CA THR A 35 -1.68 -3.39 0.17
C THR A 35 -2.52 -3.01 -1.04
N LEU A 36 -3.37 -1.98 -0.89
CA LEU A 36 -4.21 -1.43 -1.93
C LEU A 36 -3.65 -0.08 -2.35
N PHE A 37 -2.85 -0.10 -3.41
CA PHE A 37 -2.13 1.08 -3.89
C PHE A 37 -2.44 1.38 -5.36
N VAL A 38 -2.17 2.63 -5.73
CA VAL A 38 -2.14 3.09 -7.11
C VAL A 38 -0.70 3.44 -7.48
N GLU A 39 -0.27 2.98 -8.66
CA GLU A 39 1.04 3.32 -9.22
C GLU A 39 0.97 4.70 -9.87
N LEU A 40 1.89 5.59 -9.50
CA LEU A 40 1.95 6.98 -9.95
C LEU A 40 3.36 7.35 -10.42
N ILE A 41 3.43 8.24 -11.40
CA ILE A 41 4.69 8.77 -11.94
C ILE A 41 4.62 10.29 -11.96
N LEU A 42 5.50 10.96 -11.22
CA LEU A 42 5.52 12.42 -11.12
C LEU A 42 6.94 12.99 -11.30
N PRO A 43 7.09 14.20 -11.86
CA PRO A 43 8.37 14.92 -11.78
C PRO A 43 8.81 15.10 -10.32
N GLN A 44 10.12 15.09 -10.06
CA GLN A 44 10.67 15.14 -8.70
C GLN A 44 10.09 16.28 -7.82
N GLN A 45 9.94 17.48 -8.38
CA GLN A 45 9.37 18.62 -7.65
C GLN A 45 7.90 18.41 -7.28
N ALA A 46 7.12 17.79 -8.18
CA ALA A 46 5.72 17.48 -7.93
C ALA A 46 5.57 16.35 -6.90
N PHE A 47 6.47 15.36 -6.94
CA PHE A 47 6.53 14.29 -5.93
C PHE A 47 6.81 14.83 -4.53
N GLN A 48 7.78 15.74 -4.37
CA GLN A 48 8.08 16.38 -3.09
C GLN A 48 6.82 17.10 -2.53
N HIS A 49 6.19 17.92 -3.37
CA HIS A 49 4.97 18.66 -2.98
C HIS A 49 3.80 17.71 -2.67
N PHE A 50 3.69 16.60 -3.42
CA PHE A 50 2.70 15.55 -3.14
C PHE A 50 2.90 14.95 -1.75
N CYS A 51 4.14 14.66 -1.35
CA CYS A 51 4.45 14.11 -0.03
C CYS A 51 4.09 15.10 1.09
N GLU A 52 4.36 16.39 0.88
CA GLU A 52 4.06 17.45 1.84
C GLU A 52 2.55 17.66 2.04
N ILE A 53 1.77 17.70 0.94
CA ILE A 53 0.31 17.87 1.00
C ILE A 53 -0.35 16.65 1.65
N ASN A 54 0.12 15.46 1.31
CA ASN A 54 -0.56 14.24 1.72
C ASN A 54 -0.11 13.72 3.08
N HIS A 55 1.01 14.21 3.65
CA HIS A 55 1.59 13.71 4.89
C HIS A 55 1.81 12.19 4.86
N VAL A 56 2.46 11.74 3.79
CA VAL A 56 2.69 10.32 3.53
C VAL A 56 3.79 9.74 4.40
N ILE A 57 3.69 8.45 4.67
CA ILE A 57 4.70 7.65 5.38
C ILE A 57 5.30 6.65 4.39
N GLU A 58 6.62 6.53 4.38
CA GLU A 58 7.28 5.51 3.55
C GLU A 58 7.02 4.11 4.12
N MET A 59 6.61 3.17 3.25
CA MET A 59 6.36 1.78 3.63
C MET A 59 7.65 1.13 4.15
N THR A 60 7.54 0.32 5.21
CA THR A 60 8.67 -0.46 5.73
C THR A 60 9.10 -1.55 4.75
N ALA A 61 10.34 -2.03 4.86
CA ALA A 61 10.85 -3.11 4.00
C ALA A 61 9.96 -4.38 4.05
N GLU A 62 9.40 -4.71 5.21
CA GLU A 62 8.48 -5.83 5.37
C GLU A 62 7.15 -5.62 4.62
N GLN A 63 6.60 -4.40 4.65
CA GLN A 63 5.39 -4.05 3.91
C GLN A 63 5.63 -4.08 2.40
N GLN A 64 6.77 -3.59 1.94
CA GLN A 64 7.16 -3.63 0.53
C GLN A 64 7.26 -5.08 0.03
N ALA A 65 7.94 -5.96 0.79
CA ALA A 65 8.07 -7.38 0.46
C ALA A 65 6.72 -8.12 0.45
N TRP A 66 5.80 -7.76 1.36
CA TRP A 66 4.46 -8.32 1.38
C TRP A 66 3.66 -7.91 0.13
N ASN A 67 3.77 -6.64 -0.28
CA ASN A 67 3.13 -6.12 -1.49
C ASN A 67 3.67 -6.84 -2.74
N ASP A 68 5.00 -7.00 -2.85
CA ASP A 68 5.62 -7.73 -3.97
C ASP A 68 5.10 -9.18 -4.07
N ALA A 69 4.95 -9.86 -2.92
CA ALA A 69 4.40 -11.21 -2.87
C ALA A 69 2.91 -11.28 -3.27
N GLN A 70 2.12 -10.24 -2.98
CA GLN A 70 0.76 -10.16 -3.51
C GLN A 70 0.74 -9.91 -5.02
N GLU A 71 1.57 -9.01 -5.52
CA GLU A 71 1.64 -8.73 -6.95
C GLU A 71 2.00 -9.98 -7.75
N ASP A 72 2.95 -10.79 -7.28
CA ASP A 72 3.31 -12.07 -7.92
C ASP A 72 2.12 -13.04 -7.99
N LYS A 73 1.32 -13.10 -6.90
CA LYS A 73 0.08 -13.88 -6.85
C LYS A 73 -0.93 -13.43 -7.89
N TRP A 74 -1.17 -12.12 -8.03
CA TRP A 74 -2.18 -11.59 -8.95
C TRP A 74 -1.70 -11.55 -10.41
N ARG A 75 -0.39 -11.37 -10.62
CA ARG A 75 0.22 -11.27 -11.96
C ARG A 75 0.48 -12.63 -12.62
N TYR A 76 0.85 -13.64 -11.83
CA TYR A 76 1.25 -14.96 -12.35
C TYR A 76 0.40 -16.12 -11.82
N GLY A 77 -0.53 -15.86 -10.89
CA GLY A 77 -1.35 -16.91 -10.29
C GLY A 77 -0.56 -17.84 -9.36
N ILE A 78 0.66 -17.46 -8.98
CA ILE A 78 1.50 -18.25 -8.07
C ILE A 78 0.95 -18.06 -6.65
N GLU A 79 0.42 -19.12 -6.05
CA GLU A 79 0.06 -19.07 -4.65
C GLU A 79 1.33 -18.92 -3.81
N PRO A 80 1.51 -17.82 -3.04
CA PRO A 80 2.71 -17.66 -2.26
C PRO A 80 2.71 -18.76 -1.19
N THR A 81 3.75 -19.60 -1.15
CA THR A 81 3.93 -20.57 -0.05
C THR A 81 4.01 -19.87 1.31
N VAL A 82 4.31 -18.56 1.33
CA VAL A 82 4.29 -17.68 2.52
C VAL A 82 2.89 -17.23 2.96
N LEU A 83 1.85 -17.32 2.12
CA LEU A 83 0.49 -16.88 2.45
C LEU A 83 -0.36 -17.99 3.11
N ASN A 84 0.25 -19.13 3.43
CA ASN A 84 -0.50 -20.29 3.94
C ASN A 84 -1.01 -20.11 5.39
N HIS A 85 -0.64 -19.03 6.09
CA HIS A 85 -1.15 -18.73 7.44
C HIS A 85 -2.43 -17.89 7.47
N ALA A 86 -2.81 -17.21 6.38
CA ALA A 86 -4.00 -16.35 6.37
C ALA A 86 -5.30 -17.07 5.99
N ARG A 87 -5.22 -18.29 5.45
CA ARG A 87 -6.40 -19.06 5.01
C ARG A 87 -7.16 -19.81 6.11
N GLN A 88 -6.66 -19.83 7.35
CA GLN A 88 -7.38 -20.53 8.42
C GLN A 88 -8.57 -19.75 8.99
N HIS A 89 -8.79 -18.49 8.58
CA HIS A 89 -9.85 -17.65 9.17
C HIS A 89 -11.06 -17.37 8.27
N SER A 90 -11.06 -17.79 7.01
CA SER A 90 -12.10 -17.43 6.04
C SER A 90 -12.98 -18.60 5.56
N ASP A 91 -12.76 -19.82 6.05
CA ASP A 91 -13.55 -21.00 5.64
C ASP A 91 -14.60 -21.43 6.68
N GLN A 92 -14.76 -20.71 7.81
CA GLN A 92 -15.67 -21.10 8.90
C GLN A 92 -17.04 -20.39 8.88
N ASP A 93 -17.32 -19.51 7.90
CA ASP A 93 -18.57 -18.73 7.86
C ASP A 93 -19.54 -19.11 6.72
N ASP A 94 -19.27 -20.19 5.96
CA ASP A 94 -20.18 -20.69 4.90
C ASP A 94 -20.89 -22.01 5.29
N GLN A 95 -20.92 -22.33 6.59
CA GLN A 95 -21.70 -23.45 7.15
C GLN A 95 -22.45 -23.03 8.41
N ALA A 96 -23.51 -22.24 8.24
CA ALA A 96 -24.60 -22.10 9.21
C ALA A 96 -25.95 -21.93 8.50
#